data_AF-A0A318GWZ8-F1
#
_entry.id   AF-A0A318GWZ8-F1
#
_cell.length_a   1.000
_cell.length_b   1.000
_cell.length_c   1.000
_cell.angle_alpha   90.00
_cell.angle_beta   90.00
_cell.angle_gamma   90.00
#
_symmetry.space_group_name_H-M   'P 1'
#
loop_
_entity.id
_entity.type
_entity.pdbx_description
1 polymer ?
#
loop_
_entity_poly.entity_id
_entity_poly.type
_entity_poly.pdbx_seq_one_letter_code
_entity_poly.pdbx_strand_id
1 'polypeptide(L)' 'MTAASPIKVFQVATGNVGSEMIKRIATQPDLQLIGVHCYSPDKIGR' A
#
# COMPACT_ATOMS: atom_id res chain seq x y z
N MET A 1 -7.79 25.31 -3.37
CA MET A 1 -8.53 24.11 -2.92
C MET A 1 -7.75 23.52 -1.77
N THR A 2 -8.31 23.44 -0.56
CA THR A 2 -7.66 22.74 0.55
C THR A 2 -7.47 21.29 0.13
N ALA A 3 -6.22 20.83 0.00
CA ALA A 3 -5.96 19.44 -0.34
C ALA A 3 -6.67 18.56 0.69
N ALA A 4 -7.67 17.80 0.25
CA ALA A 4 -8.31 16.82 1.12
C ALA A 4 -7.22 15.86 1.65
N SER A 5 -7.32 15.47 2.91
CA SER A 5 -6.39 14.50 3.49
C SER A 5 -6.27 13.27 2.59
N PRO A 6 -5.07 12.72 2.36
CA PRO A 6 -4.88 11.56 1.48
C PRO A 6 -5.78 10.38 1.89
N ILE A 7 -6.24 9.63 0.88
CA ILE A 7 -6.99 8.40 1.11
C ILE A 7 -6.04 7.37 1.70
N LYS A 8 -6.41 6.83 2.86
CA LYS A 8 -5.63 5.81 3.55
C LYS A 8 -5.90 4.45 2.93
N VAL A 9 -4.85 3.79 2.46
CA VAL A 9 -4.91 2.50 1.78
C VAL A 9 -4.27 1.42 2.64
N PHE A 10 -4.95 0.30 2.77
CA PHE A 10 -4.41 -0.91 3.38
C PHE A 10 -4.32 -2.01 2.32
N GLN A 11 -3.10 -2.47 2.00
CA GLN A 11 -2.88 -3.44 0.94
C GLN A 11 -2.97 -4.86 1.49
N VAL A 12 -3.86 -5.68 0.93
CA VAL A 12 -3.93 -7.12 1.22
C VAL A 12 -3.22 -7.89 0.11
N ALA A 13 -2.39 -8.84 0.51
CA ALA A 13 -1.48 -9.61 -0.33
C ALA A 13 -0.33 -8.79 -0.96
N THR A 14 0.85 -9.41 -1.01
CA THR A 14 2.11 -8.84 -1.50
C THR A 14 2.77 -9.77 -2.54
N GLY A 15 1.93 -10.38 -3.39
CA GLY A 15 2.40 -11.11 -4.58
C GLY A 15 2.89 -10.16 -5.67
N ASN A 16 3.20 -10.69 -6.86
CA ASN A 16 3.76 -9.88 -7.96
C ASN A 16 2.94 -8.62 -8.26
N VAL A 17 1.61 -8.77 -8.41
CA VAL A 17 0.72 -7.63 -8.66
C VAL A 17 0.62 -6.72 -7.44
N GLY A 18 0.51 -7.28 -6.23
CA GLY A 18 0.42 -6.49 -5.00
C GLY A 18 1.65 -5.60 -4.77
N SER A 19 2.84 -6.13 -5.04
CA SER A 19 4.09 -5.37 -4.97
C SER A 19 4.14 -4.24 -6.00
N GLU A 20 3.65 -4.45 -7.22
CA GLU A 20 3.52 -3.38 -8.22
C GLU A 20 2.48 -2.32 -7.80
N MET A 21 1.39 -2.72 -7.16
CA MET A 21 0.41 -1.79 -6.62
C MET A 21 1.00 -0.93 -5.50
N ILE A 22 1.77 -1.50 -4.58
CA ILE A 22 2.48 -0.76 -3.53
C ILE A 22 3.39 0.32 -4.15
N LYS A 23 4.16 -0.02 -5.21
CA LYS A 23 5.01 0.95 -5.91
C LYS A 23 4.21 2.11 -6.50
N ARG A 24 3.05 1.82 -7.11
CA ARG A 24 2.18 2.86 -7.71
C ARG A 24 1.50 3.73 -6.66
N ILE A 25 1.07 3.15 -5.55
CA ILE A 25 0.50 3.91 -4.41
C ILE A 25 1.55 4.89 -3.87
N ALA A 26 2.81 4.47 -3.76
CA ALA A 26 3.89 5.34 -3.28
C ALA A 26 4.14 6.58 -4.16
N THR A 27 3.78 6.52 -5.45
CA THR A 27 3.93 7.65 -6.39
C THR A 27 2.67 8.51 -6.53
N GLN A 28 1.58 8.15 -5.84
CA GLN A 28 0.28 8.78 -6.02
C GLN A 28 -0.04 9.74 -4.86
N PRO A 29 -0.09 11.07 -5.10
CA PRO A 29 -0.05 12.08 -4.03
C PRO A 29 -1.32 12.16 -3.17
N ASP A 30 -2.46 11.69 -3.68
CA ASP A 30 -3.73 11.62 -2.97
C ASP A 30 -3.90 10.31 -2.19
N LEU A 31 -2.92 9.39 -2.24
CA LEU A 31 -2.95 8.12 -1.52
C LEU A 31 -1.86 8.04 -0.46
N GLN A 32 -2.18 7.39 0.66
CA GLN A 32 -1.23 7.05 1.72
C GLN A 32 -1.35 5.55 2.05
N LEU A 33 -0.29 4.79 1.79
CA LEU A 33 -0.22 3.41 2.26
C LEU A 33 0.00 3.41 3.78
N ILE A 34 -0.96 2.87 4.53
CA ILE A 34 -0.92 2.84 6.00
C ILE A 34 -0.64 1.45 6.59
N GLY A 35 -0.62 0.42 5.74
CA GLY A 35 -0.35 -0.94 6.20
C GLY A 35 -0.44 -1.96 5.07
N VAL A 36 0.13 -3.12 5.34
CA VAL A 36 0.10 -4.29 4.47
C VAL A 36 -0.28 -5.53 5.28
N HIS A 37 -1.04 -6.43 4.68
CA HIS A 37 -1.32 -7.75 5.25
C HIS A 37 -0.91 -8.84 4.28
N CYS A 38 -0.17 -9.83 4.77
CA CYS A 38 0.19 -11.02 4.02
C CYS A 38 0.17 -12.25 4.93
N TYR A 39 -0.11 -13.40 4.33
CA TYR A 39 -0.19 -14.69 5.03
C TYR A 39 1.13 -15.47 4.98
N SER A 40 1.98 -15.19 3.99
CA SER A 40 3.25 -15.88 3.78
C SER A 40 4.20 -15.56 4.93
N PRO A 41 4.62 -16.55 5.75
CA PRO A 41 5.43 -16.29 6.94
C PRO A 41 6.75 -15.57 6.63
N ASP A 42 7.35 -15.84 5.47
CA ASP A 42 8.58 -15.21 4.98
C ASP A 42 8.45 -13.71 4.62
N LYS A 43 7.21 -13.20 4.55
CA LYS A 43 6.91 -11.80 4.20
C LYS A 43 6.43 -10.97 5.39
N ILE A 44 6.01 -11.61 6.48
CA ILE A 44 5.51 -10.91 7.67
C ILE A 44 6.69 -10.23 8.38
N GLY A 45 6.56 -8.94 8.68
CA GLY A 45 7.56 -8.15 9.41
C GLY A 45 8.75 -7.63 8.59
N ARG A 46 8.68 -7.75 7.25
CA ARG A 46 9.69 -7.20 6.33
C ARG A 46 9.38 -5.78 5.88
#